data_AF-A0AA37B4D6-F1
#
_entry.id   AF-A0AA37B4D6-F1
#
_cell.length_a   1.000
_cell.length_b   1.000
_cell.length_c   1.000
_cell.angle_alpha   90.00
_cell.angle_beta   90.00
_cell.angle_gamma   90.00
#
_symmetry.space_group_name_H-M   'P 1'
#
loop_
_entity.id
_entity.type
_entity.pdbx_description
1 polymer ?
#
loop_
_entity_poly.entity_id
_entity_poly.type
_entity_poly.pdbx_seq_one_letter_code
_entity_poly.pdbx_strand_id
1 'polypeptide(L)'
;MILAILQMQKVTLAKFYDKELSVSDYLNWFSTHPANTVDVLTVLKAKQPNHHGGTTKDWCPSVSSDDGFVHISYLDEQPVCCMLGKGQRYVYYKENEQEITLLCGRWPRTEVVSVNKKGMRAVQSYRSANPIPQP
;
A
#
# COMPACT_ATOMS: atom_id res chain seq x y z
N MET A 1 -18.84 -9.71 -19.34
CA MET A 1 -17.53 -9.90 -18.66
C MET A 1 -16.96 -8.61 -18.07
N ILE A 2 -16.98 -7.48 -18.80
CA ILE A 2 -16.54 -6.15 -18.30
C ILE A 2 -17.30 -5.70 -17.04
N LEU A 3 -18.62 -5.90 -16.99
CA LEU A 3 -19.46 -5.50 -15.85
C LEU A 3 -19.09 -6.22 -14.55
N ALA A 4 -18.75 -7.51 -14.62
CA ALA A 4 -18.36 -8.31 -13.45
C ALA A 4 -17.00 -7.90 -12.90
N ILE A 5 -16.05 -7.58 -13.78
CA ILE A 5 -14.72 -7.07 -13.39
C ILE A 5 -14.87 -5.73 -12.66
N LEU A 6 -15.70 -4.82 -13.19
CA LEU A 6 -15.99 -3.53 -12.56
C LEU A 6 -16.71 -3.67 -11.21
N GLN A 7 -17.57 -4.67 -11.03
CA GLN A 7 -18.23 -4.91 -9.74
C GLN A 7 -17.28 -5.49 -8.70
N MET A 8 -16.40 -6.42 -9.06
CA MET A 8 -15.42 -6.96 -8.11
C MET A 8 -14.42 -5.87 -7.64
N GLN A 9 -14.02 -4.95 -8.52
CA GLN A 9 -13.16 -3.79 -8.19
C GLN A 9 -13.75 -2.96 -7.07
N LYS A 10 -15.06 -2.73 -7.15
CA LYS A 10 -15.83 -1.95 -6.17
C LYS A 10 -15.83 -2.62 -4.81
N VAL A 11 -16.12 -3.92 -4.77
CA VAL A 11 -16.23 -4.68 -3.52
C VAL A 11 -14.93 -4.70 -2.74
N THR A 12 -13.78 -4.85 -3.41
CA THR A 12 -12.50 -5.03 -2.72
C THR A 12 -11.96 -3.73 -2.13
N LEU A 13 -12.11 -2.61 -2.85
CA LEU A 13 -11.76 -1.31 -2.30
C LEU A 13 -12.74 -0.85 -1.20
N ALA A 14 -14.03 -1.15 -1.37
CA ALA A 14 -15.05 -0.89 -0.36
C ALA A 14 -14.76 -1.65 0.94
N LYS A 15 -14.42 -2.94 0.84
CA LYS A 15 -13.91 -3.75 1.95
C LYS A 15 -12.64 -3.16 2.55
N PHE A 16 -11.68 -2.75 1.73
CA PHE A 16 -10.43 -2.16 2.22
C PHE A 16 -10.67 -0.90 3.07
N TYR A 17 -11.62 -0.03 2.72
CA TYR A 17 -11.96 1.16 3.51
C TYR A 17 -13.09 0.92 4.53
N ASP A 18 -13.55 -0.32 4.69
CA ASP A 18 -14.67 -0.69 5.57
C ASP A 18 -15.94 0.14 5.30
N LYS A 19 -16.25 0.39 4.02
CA LYS A 19 -17.43 1.16 3.58
C LYS A 19 -18.42 0.31 2.82
N GLU A 20 -19.70 0.47 3.12
CA GLU A 20 -20.77 0.11 2.19
C GLU A 20 -20.86 1.19 1.11
N LEU A 21 -20.46 0.86 -0.13
CA LEU A 21 -20.48 1.81 -1.25
C LEU A 21 -21.43 1.33 -2.34
N SER A 22 -22.31 2.23 -2.80
CA SER A 22 -23.03 2.00 -4.04
C SER A 22 -22.09 2.14 -5.25
N VAL A 23 -22.51 1.63 -6.40
CA VAL A 23 -21.77 1.74 -7.68
C VAL A 23 -21.44 3.20 -8.04
N SER A 24 -22.31 4.13 -7.69
CA SER A 24 -22.16 5.57 -7.97
C SER A 24 -21.18 6.23 -7.02
N ASP A 25 -21.21 5.87 -5.73
CA ASP A 25 -20.29 6.41 -4.72
C ASP A 25 -18.84 6.04 -5.03
N TYR A 26 -18.62 4.85 -5.58
CA TYR A 26 -17.31 4.42 -6.05
C TYR A 26 -16.73 5.35 -7.13
N LEU A 27 -17.47 5.64 -8.21
CA LEU A 27 -16.94 6.46 -9.30
C LEU A 27 -16.62 7.89 -8.84
N ASN A 28 -17.39 8.39 -7.87
CA ASN A 28 -17.21 9.71 -7.30
C ASN A 28 -16.09 9.76 -6.24
N TRP A 29 -15.83 8.66 -5.52
CA TRP A 29 -14.76 8.58 -4.52
C TRP A 29 -13.37 8.73 -5.16
N PHE A 30 -13.15 8.13 -6.33
CA PHE A 30 -11.87 8.22 -7.06
C PHE A 30 -11.58 9.60 -7.63
N SER A 31 -12.60 10.32 -8.13
CA SER A 31 -12.43 11.69 -8.64
C SER A 31 -12.17 12.71 -7.53
N THR A 32 -12.52 12.37 -6.28
CA THR A 32 -12.48 13.30 -5.14
C THR A 32 -11.39 13.00 -4.10
N HIS A 33 -10.75 11.82 -4.11
CA HIS A 33 -9.75 11.42 -3.10
C HIS A 33 -8.39 10.96 -3.65
N PRO A 34 -7.71 11.70 -4.54
CA PRO A 34 -6.33 11.39 -4.95
C PRO A 34 -5.33 11.42 -3.77
N ALA A 35 -5.68 12.06 -2.65
CA ALA A 35 -4.87 12.17 -1.44
C ALA A 35 -4.70 10.84 -0.64
N ASN A 36 -5.42 9.77 -1.00
CA ASN A 36 -5.37 8.48 -0.30
C ASN A 36 -4.41 7.47 -0.96
N THR A 37 -3.34 7.98 -1.57
CA THR A 37 -2.26 7.16 -2.15
C THR A 37 -0.91 7.50 -1.52
N VAL A 38 -0.01 6.52 -1.46
CA VAL A 38 1.34 6.70 -0.92
C VAL A 38 2.39 6.13 -1.87
N ASP A 39 3.58 6.74 -1.89
CA ASP A 39 4.73 6.21 -2.63
C ASP A 39 5.19 4.92 -1.95
N VAL A 40 5.16 3.85 -2.74
CA VAL A 40 5.50 2.50 -2.32
C VAL A 40 6.94 2.40 -1.81
N LEU A 41 7.90 3.11 -2.43
CA LEU A 41 9.31 3.06 -2.01
C LEU A 41 9.54 3.69 -0.65
N THR A 42 8.65 4.57 -0.20
CA THR A 42 8.76 5.22 1.11
C THR A 42 8.29 4.29 2.23
N VAL A 43 7.28 3.46 1.96
CA VAL A 43 6.55 2.69 3.00
C VAL A 43 6.92 1.21 3.00
N LEU A 44 7.14 0.64 1.82
CA LEU A 44 7.25 -0.81 1.60
C LEU A 44 8.62 -1.24 1.06
N LYS A 45 9.60 -0.33 0.98
CA LYS A 45 10.95 -0.71 0.57
C LYS A 45 11.49 -1.82 1.47
N ALA A 46 11.90 -2.93 0.86
CA ALA A 46 12.45 -4.05 1.58
C ALA A 46 13.81 -3.69 2.18
N LYS A 47 14.12 -4.30 3.33
CA LYS A 47 15.45 -4.24 3.91
C LYS A 47 16.37 -5.19 3.15
N GLN A 48 17.58 -4.73 2.88
CA GLN A 48 18.61 -5.61 2.34
C GLN A 48 18.98 -6.63 3.43
N PRO A 49 18.89 -7.94 3.18
CA PRO A 49 19.34 -8.94 4.13
C PRO A 49 20.86 -8.87 4.29
N ASN A 50 21.38 -9.58 5.29
CA ASN A 50 22.82 -9.81 5.41
C ASN A 50 23.37 -10.57 4.19
N HIS A 51 24.71 -10.62 4.06
CA HIS A 51 25.44 -11.13 2.89
C HIS A 51 25.18 -12.62 2.55
N HIS A 52 24.44 -13.34 3.40
CA HIS A 52 24.09 -14.75 3.20
C HIS A 52 22.73 -14.93 2.52
N GLY A 53 22.07 -13.84 2.11
CA GLY A 53 20.66 -13.88 1.73
C GLY A 53 19.76 -13.99 2.95
N GLY A 54 18.46 -13.94 2.74
CA GLY A 54 17.48 -13.96 3.83
C GLY A 54 16.12 -14.43 3.36
N THR A 55 15.31 -14.87 4.31
CA THR A 55 13.90 -15.21 4.12
C THR A 55 13.08 -13.94 3.87
N THR A 56 11.87 -14.05 3.31
CA THR A 56 10.99 -12.88 3.12
C THR A 56 10.78 -12.07 4.41
N LYS A 57 10.79 -12.73 5.58
CA LYS A 57 10.67 -12.06 6.88
C LYS A 57 11.89 -11.20 7.23
N ASP A 58 13.08 -11.59 6.75
CA ASP A 58 14.31 -10.81 6.92
C ASP A 58 14.30 -9.55 6.03
N TRP A 59 13.73 -9.66 4.83
CA TRP A 59 13.54 -8.54 3.91
C TRP A 59 12.41 -7.61 4.35
N CYS A 60 11.33 -8.19 4.89
CA CYS A 60 10.07 -7.50 5.18
C CYS A 60 9.63 -7.67 6.65
N PRO A 61 10.47 -7.31 7.64
CA PRO A 61 10.22 -7.66 9.04
C PRO A 61 9.06 -6.88 9.67
N SER A 62 8.71 -5.72 9.10
CA SER A 62 7.64 -4.85 9.59
C SER A 62 6.36 -4.92 8.77
N VAL A 63 6.31 -5.81 7.77
CA VAL A 63 5.18 -5.96 6.86
C VAL A 63 4.48 -7.29 7.14
N SER A 64 3.16 -7.24 7.30
CA SER A 64 2.29 -8.40 7.37
C SER A 64 1.28 -8.36 6.23
N SER A 65 0.86 -9.52 5.74
CA SER A 65 -0.16 -9.65 4.71
C SER A 65 -1.38 -10.36 5.30
N ASP A 66 -2.58 -9.93 4.90
CA ASP A 66 -3.84 -10.56 5.31
C ASP A 66 -3.92 -12.02 4.81
N ASP A 67 -3.28 -12.32 3.68
CA ASP A 67 -3.22 -13.66 3.10
C ASP A 67 -2.13 -14.54 3.78
N GLY A 68 -1.42 -14.02 4.77
CA GLY A 68 -0.38 -14.73 5.53
C GLY A 68 0.98 -14.84 4.84
N PHE A 69 1.09 -14.37 3.60
CA PHE A 69 2.34 -14.36 2.82
C PHE A 69 2.61 -12.96 2.28
N VAL A 70 3.80 -12.43 2.58
CA VAL A 70 4.28 -11.18 1.98
C VAL A 70 4.97 -11.50 0.66
N HIS A 71 4.62 -10.77 -0.39
CA HIS A 71 5.31 -10.88 -1.68
C HIS A 71 6.44 -9.85 -1.81
N ILE A 72 7.51 -10.20 -2.51
CA ILE A 72 8.56 -9.26 -2.90
C ILE A 72 8.45 -9.00 -4.41
N SER A 73 8.37 -7.74 -4.79
CA SER A 73 8.46 -7.29 -6.19
C SER A 73 9.52 -6.19 -6.34
N TYR A 74 9.75 -5.72 -7.56
CA TYR A 74 10.77 -4.71 -7.84
C TYR A 74 10.14 -3.48 -8.50
N LEU A 75 10.49 -2.31 -7.97
CA LEU A 75 10.16 -0.99 -8.52
C LEU A 75 11.46 -0.20 -8.66
N ASP A 76 11.77 0.25 -9.87
CA ASP A 76 13.02 0.96 -10.16
C ASP A 76 14.27 0.22 -9.64
N GLU A 77 14.31 -1.10 -9.87
CA GLU A 77 15.36 -2.04 -9.38
C GLU A 77 15.45 -2.17 -7.85
N GLN A 78 14.56 -1.50 -7.10
CA GLN A 78 14.50 -1.61 -5.64
C GLN A 78 13.49 -2.67 -5.22
N PRO A 79 13.85 -3.56 -4.29
CA PRO A 79 12.94 -4.58 -3.76
C PRO A 79 11.88 -3.93 -2.85
N VAL A 80 10.64 -4.39 -2.98
CA VAL A 80 9.48 -3.89 -2.26
C VAL A 80 8.69 -5.06 -1.68
N CYS A 81 8.28 -4.93 -0.42
CA CYS A 81 7.48 -5.88 0.35
C CYS A 81 5.98 -5.85 0.01
N CYS A 82 5.66 -5.90 -1.27
CA CYS A 82 4.30 -6.04 -1.77
C CYS A 82 4.34 -6.51 -3.23
N MET A 83 3.29 -7.17 -3.72
CA MET A 83 3.15 -7.45 -5.14
C MET A 83 2.80 -6.16 -5.91
N LEU A 84 3.64 -5.74 -6.85
CA LEU A 84 3.39 -4.57 -7.70
C LEU A 84 3.26 -4.95 -9.17
N GLY A 85 2.44 -4.20 -9.90
CA GLY A 85 2.49 -4.17 -11.36
C GLY A 85 3.73 -3.43 -11.86
N LYS A 86 4.13 -3.68 -13.12
CA LYS A 86 5.25 -2.98 -13.77
C LYS A 86 5.01 -1.45 -13.72
N GLY A 87 5.93 -0.72 -13.10
CA GLY A 87 5.88 0.74 -12.99
C GLY A 87 4.85 1.29 -11.99
N GLN A 88 4.23 0.43 -11.17
CA GLN A 88 3.29 0.88 -10.14
C GLN A 88 4.03 1.55 -8.98
N ARG A 89 3.97 2.88 -8.94
CA ARG A 89 4.66 3.69 -7.92
C ARG A 89 3.80 4.03 -6.69
N TYR A 90 2.48 4.12 -6.89
CA TYR A 90 1.54 4.54 -5.86
C TYR A 90 0.50 3.45 -5.61
N VAL A 91 0.15 3.26 -4.34
CA VAL A 91 -0.90 2.35 -3.88
C VAL A 91 -1.84 3.08 -2.93
N TYR A 92 -3.08 2.60 -2.87
CA TYR A 92 -4.05 3.11 -1.91
C TYR A 92 -3.64 2.70 -0.49
N TYR A 93 -3.84 3.62 0.46
CA TYR A 93 -3.56 3.36 1.86
C TYR A 93 -4.71 3.79 2.76
N LYS A 94 -4.77 3.17 3.94
CA LYS A 94 -5.46 3.65 5.14
C LYS A 94 -4.48 3.61 6.30
N GLU A 95 -4.59 4.55 7.23
CA GLU A 95 -3.66 4.69 8.35
C GLU A 95 -4.46 4.85 9.64
N ASN A 96 -4.08 4.11 10.68
CA ASN A 96 -4.58 4.29 12.05
C ASN A 96 -3.40 4.67 12.97
N GLU A 97 -3.54 4.72 14.29
CA GLU A 97 -2.43 5.13 15.17
C GLU A 97 -1.20 4.22 15.12
N GLN A 98 -1.37 2.93 14.79
CA GLN A 98 -0.34 1.90 14.97
C GLN A 98 0.24 1.38 13.65
N GLU A 99 -0.52 1.43 12.56
CA GLU A 99 -0.17 0.81 11.29
C GLU A 99 -0.62 1.66 10.08
N ILE A 100 0.00 1.36 8.95
CA ILE A 100 -0.43 1.78 7.62
C ILE A 100 -0.84 0.52 6.87
N THR A 101 -2.11 0.40 6.51
CA THR A 101 -2.61 -0.67 5.65
C THR A 101 -2.60 -0.19 4.20
N LEU A 102 -2.18 -1.04 3.28
CA LEU A 102 -1.94 -0.74 1.88
C LEU A 102 -2.64 -1.78 1.01
N LEU A 103 -3.20 -1.32 -0.10
CA LEU A 103 -3.79 -2.19 -1.12
C LEU A 103 -2.86 -2.22 -2.33
N CYS A 104 -2.05 -3.27 -2.42
CA CYS A 104 -1.17 -3.52 -3.55
C CYS A 104 -1.74 -4.62 -4.45
N GLY A 105 -0.93 -5.07 -5.41
CA GLY A 105 -1.26 -6.14 -6.33
C GLY A 105 -1.88 -5.62 -7.61
N ARG A 106 -1.87 -6.49 -8.62
CA ARG A 106 -2.53 -6.22 -9.88
C ARG A 106 -3.94 -6.78 -9.81
N TRP A 107 -4.92 -5.90 -9.92
CA TRP A 107 -6.32 -6.27 -10.01
C TRP A 107 -6.56 -7.43 -11.01
N PRO A 108 -7.40 -8.44 -10.68
CA PRO A 108 -8.21 -8.64 -9.46
C PRO A 108 -7.48 -9.27 -8.27
N ARG A 109 -6.18 -9.54 -8.40
CA ARG A 109 -5.36 -10.12 -7.34
C ARG A 109 -4.71 -8.99 -6.55
N THR A 110 -5.51 -8.34 -5.70
CA THR A 110 -5.02 -7.34 -4.77
C THR A 110 -4.56 -7.99 -3.48
N GLU A 111 -3.44 -7.51 -2.97
CA GLU A 111 -2.85 -7.93 -1.69
C GLU A 111 -3.09 -6.80 -0.70
N VAL A 112 -3.59 -7.12 0.49
CA VAL A 112 -3.71 -6.19 1.60
C VAL A 112 -2.53 -6.43 2.53
N VAL A 113 -1.68 -5.42 2.69
CA VAL A 113 -0.53 -5.49 3.59
C VAL A 113 -0.62 -4.40 4.65
N SER A 114 -0.24 -4.74 5.87
CA SER A 114 -0.10 -3.79 6.98
C SER A 114 1.36 -3.59 7.32
N VAL A 115 1.74 -2.33 7.52
CA VAL A 115 3.08 -1.93 7.94
C VAL A 115 3.00 -1.32 9.33
N ASN A 116 3.71 -1.90 10.28
CA ASN A 116 3.73 -1.40 11.65
C ASN A 116 4.55 -0.11 11.75
N LYS A 117 3.94 0.99 12.23
CA LYS A 117 4.59 2.30 12.35
C LYS A 117 5.76 2.34 13.32
N LYS A 118 5.79 1.47 14.33
CA LYS A 118 6.96 1.33 15.22
C LYS A 118 8.21 0.90 14.45
N GLY A 119 8.04 0.17 13.34
CA GLY A 119 9.10 -0.14 12.38
C GLY A 119 9.40 0.98 11.37
N MET A 120 8.52 1.97 11.26
CA MET A 120 8.59 3.10 10.31
C MET A 120 9.21 4.38 10.90
N ARG A 121 10.00 4.29 11.98
CA ARG A 121 10.68 5.41 12.65
C ARG A 121 11.57 6.29 11.74
N ALA A 122 11.65 6.02 10.43
CA ALA A 122 12.37 6.81 9.44
C ALA A 122 11.48 7.61 8.46
N VAL A 123 10.13 7.54 8.54
CA VAL A 123 9.24 8.16 7.52
C VAL A 123 8.40 9.33 8.09
N GLN A 124 8.40 9.56 9.40
CA GLN A 124 7.72 10.71 10.01
C GLN A 124 8.46 12.05 9.90
N SER A 125 9.60 12.11 9.21
CA SER A 125 10.25 13.39 8.88
C SER A 125 9.57 14.16 7.73
N TYR A 126 8.62 13.57 7.00
CA TYR A 126 7.95 14.28 5.89
C TYR A 126 6.78 15.19 6.30
N ARG A 127 6.13 14.95 7.44
CA ARG A 127 5.06 15.83 7.96
C ARG A 127 5.57 16.96 8.87
N SER A 128 6.76 16.83 9.44
CA SER A 128 7.31 17.83 10.38
C SER A 128 8.36 18.78 9.77
N ALA A 129 8.83 18.54 8.54
CA ALA A 129 9.91 19.34 7.94
C ALA A 129 9.46 20.47 6.98
N ASN A 130 8.17 20.60 6.67
CA ASN A 130 7.66 21.74 5.91
C ASN A 130 6.52 22.43 6.68
N PRO A 131 6.81 23.41 7.55
CA PRO A 131 5.82 24.44 7.82
C PRO A 131 5.56 25.17 6.50
N ILE A 132 4.31 25.12 6.05
CA ILE A 132 3.79 26.01 5.02
C ILE A 132 4.14 27.44 5.45
N PRO A 133 4.83 28.26 4.64
CA PRO A 133 4.93 29.68 4.92
C PRO A 133 3.51 30.24 4.93
N GLN A 134 3.03 30.63 6.10
CA GLN A 134 1.83 31.46 6.24
C GLN A 134 2.14 32.87 5.66
N PRO A 135 1.11 33.60 5.19
CA PRO A 135 1.14 34.47 4.02
C PRO A 135 2.09 35.66 4.10
#